data_AF-A0A2E6SUJ8-F1
#
_entry.id   AF-A0A2E6SUJ8-F1
#
_cell.length_a   1.000
_cell.length_b   1.000
_cell.length_c   1.000
_cell.angle_alpha   90.00
_cell.angle_beta   90.00
_cell.angle_gamma   90.00
#
_symmetry.space_group_name_H-M   'P 1'
#
loop_
_entity.id
_entity.type
_entity.pdbx_description
1 polymer ?
#
loop_
_entity_poly.entity_id
_entity_poly.type
_entity_poly.pdbx_seq_one_letter_code
_entity_poly.pdbx_strand_id
1 'polypeptide(L)'
;MKVLLCFILPLFIFKTSFGIHLNSFLNEVVSEGSVNYSLIKNNKSEDLRLLIDSLNNDMSESPSKSTLINLYNLLVIQQIVNHYPILSPMDVSGFFDMIKVPVGNQQITLNQLENDLIRKRFNDPRVHFALVCGAKGCPPIQSYAYNEETIENQLEEVTSTALNKTSFIQYDKDGSAKISEIFKWYSADFGSNQSSIINFINQYRIHNKIVSISYYSYDWSLNDLIKQSNSSSNVTTYTPSVLLRKGQKEIQLFNNLYTQDAWFDEKGDKTSLSTRGSWNTMIMTFNYGISNSSRFNVGADFNLRSTRHSSPDEYAWQIFKLEQNSSNRTTLTSLGPKIKWSPFKKIPKLSIQSAFWIPVAKNLEGTPWLDWQRYTSWTQLFFDRPIGDSYQLFSEIDLLFRIPEIGSGLKIKETQFSTPTSLFFSYFPNYKSTLYAQFQFVPILTAFPSYFAQTGFGGKYQLFPQLQIEASYTNFFAGNSQGAGATFNLGLRFISL
;
A
#
# COMPACT_ATOMS: atom_id res chain seq x y z
N MET A 1 30.98 -71.24 -5.41
CA MET A 1 31.31 -69.80 -5.31
C MET A 1 30.53 -69.07 -6.41
N LYS A 2 29.31 -68.61 -6.13
CA LYS A 2 28.51 -67.79 -7.05
C LYS A 2 28.15 -66.52 -6.29
N VAL A 3 28.69 -65.42 -6.81
CA VAL A 3 28.72 -64.10 -6.19
C VAL A 3 27.37 -63.41 -6.31
N LEU A 4 26.97 -62.83 -5.19
CA LEU A 4 25.87 -61.89 -4.97
C LEU A 4 26.00 -60.70 -5.94
N LEU A 5 25.00 -60.45 -6.79
CA LEU A 5 24.82 -59.15 -7.44
C LEU A 5 23.35 -58.77 -7.33
N CYS A 6 22.99 -58.09 -6.25
CA CYS A 6 21.65 -57.56 -6.03
C CYS A 6 21.77 -56.20 -5.33
N PHE A 7 20.89 -55.27 -5.73
CA PHE A 7 20.60 -53.97 -5.12
C PHE A 7 21.61 -52.82 -5.25
N ILE A 8 21.61 -52.09 -6.40
CA ILE A 8 21.96 -50.64 -6.41
C ILE A 8 21.08 -49.80 -7.39
N LEU A 9 20.40 -50.39 -8.38
CA LEU A 9 19.72 -49.60 -9.43
C LEU A 9 18.44 -48.80 -9.09
N PRO A 10 17.55 -49.15 -8.12
CA PRO A 10 16.27 -48.43 -7.98
C PRO A 10 16.40 -47.07 -7.28
N LEU A 11 17.35 -46.90 -6.35
CA LEU A 11 17.50 -45.64 -5.58
C LEU A 11 18.05 -44.49 -6.42
N PHE A 12 18.91 -44.79 -7.39
CA PHE A 12 19.54 -43.75 -8.22
C PHE A 12 18.53 -43.10 -9.17
N ILE A 13 17.59 -43.87 -9.72
CA ILE A 13 16.54 -43.40 -10.65
C ILE A 13 15.50 -42.53 -9.93
N PHE A 14 15.14 -42.87 -8.69
CA PHE A 14 14.19 -42.08 -7.88
C PHE A 14 14.75 -40.71 -7.48
N LYS A 15 16.02 -40.63 -7.03
CA LYS A 15 16.68 -39.35 -6.67
C LYS A 15 16.74 -38.38 -7.86
N THR A 16 16.97 -38.88 -9.09
CA THR A 16 16.98 -38.03 -10.29
C THR A 16 15.59 -37.49 -10.63
N SER A 17 14.53 -38.29 -10.45
CA SER A 17 13.15 -37.87 -10.73
C SER A 17 12.65 -36.80 -9.77
N PHE A 18 12.96 -36.91 -8.47
CA PHE A 18 12.51 -35.93 -7.48
C PHE A 18 13.10 -34.53 -7.72
N GLY A 19 14.42 -34.45 -7.91
CA GLY A 19 15.10 -33.18 -8.17
C GLY A 19 14.56 -32.47 -9.41
N ILE A 20 14.20 -33.22 -10.46
CA ILE A 20 13.56 -32.69 -11.67
C ILE A 20 12.18 -32.12 -11.36
N HIS A 21 11.33 -32.84 -10.62
CA HIS A 21 9.98 -32.37 -10.28
C HIS A 21 10.01 -31.15 -9.36
N LEU A 22 10.88 -31.14 -8.34
CA LEU A 22 11.02 -29.98 -7.46
C LEU A 22 11.55 -28.76 -8.22
N ASN A 23 12.54 -28.93 -9.10
CA ASN A 23 13.00 -27.86 -9.98
C ASN A 23 11.88 -27.34 -10.89
N SER A 24 11.07 -28.22 -11.47
CA SER A 24 9.94 -27.82 -12.32
C SER A 24 8.93 -26.98 -11.52
N PHE A 25 8.54 -27.48 -10.34
CA PHE A 25 7.62 -26.76 -9.46
C PHE A 25 8.17 -25.39 -9.06
N LEU A 26 9.42 -25.32 -8.59
CA LEU A 26 10.05 -24.06 -8.18
C LEU A 26 10.18 -23.08 -9.34
N ASN A 27 10.54 -23.52 -10.55
CA ASN A 27 10.60 -22.65 -11.72
C ASN A 27 9.24 -22.10 -12.15
N GLU A 28 8.14 -22.83 -11.92
CA GLU A 28 6.79 -22.36 -12.22
C GLU A 28 6.27 -21.34 -11.20
N VAL A 29 6.64 -21.50 -9.92
CA VAL A 29 6.04 -20.73 -8.83
C VAL A 29 6.97 -19.65 -8.28
N VAL A 30 8.26 -19.69 -8.59
CA VAL A 30 9.25 -18.69 -8.14
C VAL A 30 9.73 -17.86 -9.32
N SER A 31 9.66 -16.54 -9.19
CA SER A 31 10.23 -15.59 -10.14
C SER A 31 10.95 -14.47 -9.40
N GLU A 32 12.18 -14.16 -9.79
CA GLU A 32 13.02 -13.10 -9.21
C GLU A 32 13.11 -13.13 -7.67
N GLY A 33 13.07 -14.31 -7.05
CA GLY A 33 13.15 -14.45 -5.60
C GLY A 33 11.83 -14.32 -4.84
N SER A 34 10.71 -14.21 -5.55
CA SER A 34 9.35 -14.10 -4.99
C SER A 34 8.49 -15.30 -5.39
N VAL A 35 7.51 -15.65 -4.56
CA VAL A 35 6.70 -16.88 -4.70
C VAL A 35 5.26 -16.56 -5.11
N ASN A 36 4.72 -17.23 -6.13
CA ASN A 36 3.33 -17.09 -6.55
C ASN A 36 2.38 -17.92 -5.68
N TYR A 37 2.13 -17.48 -4.44
CA TYR A 37 1.24 -18.20 -3.52
C TYR A 37 -0.20 -18.33 -4.04
N SER A 38 -0.67 -17.38 -4.85
CA SER A 38 -1.99 -17.46 -5.50
C SER A 38 -2.05 -18.61 -6.50
N LEU A 39 -1.07 -18.74 -7.39
CA LEU A 39 -0.97 -19.87 -8.33
C LEU A 39 -0.89 -21.20 -7.56
N ILE A 40 -0.09 -21.25 -6.50
CA ILE A 40 0.03 -22.47 -5.70
C ILE A 40 -1.31 -22.85 -5.08
N LYS A 41 -1.98 -21.88 -4.43
CA LYS A 41 -3.28 -22.12 -3.79
C LYS A 41 -4.34 -22.61 -4.78
N ASN A 42 -4.36 -22.05 -5.98
CA ASN A 42 -5.45 -22.31 -6.94
C ASN A 42 -5.19 -23.54 -7.83
N ASN A 43 -3.92 -23.84 -8.13
CA ASN A 43 -3.59 -24.79 -9.20
C ASN A 43 -2.50 -25.81 -8.83
N LYS A 44 -1.68 -25.56 -7.80
CA LYS A 44 -0.48 -26.37 -7.51
C LYS A 44 -0.39 -26.86 -6.07
N SER A 45 -1.47 -26.78 -5.30
CA SER A 45 -1.46 -27.19 -3.88
C SER A 45 -1.22 -28.68 -3.72
N GLU A 46 -1.73 -29.50 -4.65
CA GLU A 46 -1.49 -30.94 -4.65
C GLU A 46 -0.05 -31.27 -5.06
N ASP A 47 0.49 -30.60 -6.09
CA ASP A 47 1.90 -30.74 -6.50
C ASP A 47 2.85 -30.43 -5.32
N LEU A 48 2.58 -29.34 -4.58
CA LEU A 48 3.34 -28.98 -3.39
C LEU A 48 3.27 -30.07 -2.31
N ARG A 49 2.07 -30.58 -2.04
CA ARG A 49 1.85 -31.63 -1.04
C ARG A 49 2.63 -32.90 -1.40
N LEU A 50 2.58 -33.33 -2.66
CA LEU A 50 3.30 -34.52 -3.13
C LEU A 50 4.82 -34.37 -3.01
N LEU A 51 5.36 -33.17 -3.25
CA LEU A 51 6.80 -32.89 -3.06
C LEU A 51 7.21 -32.98 -1.60
N ILE A 52 6.40 -32.44 -0.69
CA ILE A 52 6.64 -32.53 0.77
C ILE A 52 6.56 -33.99 1.24
N ASP A 53 5.53 -34.71 0.81
CA ASP A 53 5.34 -36.12 1.17
C ASP A 53 6.50 -36.99 0.65
N SER A 54 6.99 -36.74 -0.57
CA SER A 54 8.15 -37.44 -1.11
C SER A 54 9.41 -37.23 -0.26
N LEU A 55 9.69 -35.99 0.16
CA LEU A 55 10.84 -35.69 1.02
C LEU A 55 10.72 -36.33 2.40
N ASN A 56 9.50 -36.36 2.96
CA ASN A 56 9.25 -36.95 4.26
C ASN A 56 9.35 -38.49 4.24
N ASN A 57 8.84 -39.13 3.19
CA ASN A 57 8.86 -40.59 3.07
C ASN A 57 10.28 -41.14 2.83
N ASP A 58 11.09 -40.42 2.05
CA ASP A 58 12.48 -40.78 1.77
C ASP A 58 13.45 -40.25 2.85
N MET A 59 12.93 -39.69 3.94
CA MET A 59 13.73 -39.08 4.98
C MET A 59 14.50 -40.14 5.77
N SER A 60 15.82 -40.18 5.57
CA SER A 60 16.71 -41.08 6.31
C SER A 60 16.76 -40.72 7.81
N GLU A 61 17.27 -41.62 8.65
CA GLU A 61 17.53 -41.33 10.07
C GLU A 61 18.51 -40.15 10.27
N SER A 62 19.29 -39.82 9.24
CA SER A 62 20.29 -38.75 9.24
C SER A 62 20.14 -37.93 7.94
N PRO A 63 19.11 -37.09 7.80
CA PRO A 63 18.82 -36.38 6.55
C PRO A 63 19.97 -35.46 6.12
N SER A 64 20.20 -35.32 4.82
CA SER A 64 21.23 -34.42 4.29
C SER A 64 20.84 -32.94 4.44
N LYS A 65 21.83 -32.03 4.38
CA LYS A 65 21.64 -30.58 4.45
C LYS A 65 20.67 -30.07 3.38
N SER A 66 20.83 -30.56 2.14
CA SER A 66 19.96 -30.19 1.00
C SER A 66 18.52 -30.64 1.21
N THR A 67 18.29 -31.86 1.71
CA THR A 67 16.96 -32.38 2.02
C THR A 67 16.23 -31.49 3.02
N LEU A 68 16.90 -31.12 4.12
CA LEU A 68 16.30 -30.30 5.17
C LEU A 68 16.03 -28.86 4.73
N ILE A 69 16.91 -28.26 3.93
CA ILE A 69 16.69 -26.91 3.37
C ILE A 69 15.49 -26.91 2.42
N ASN A 70 15.43 -27.87 1.48
CA ASN A 70 14.30 -28.00 0.56
C ASN A 70 12.99 -28.20 1.32
N LEU A 71 12.98 -29.11 2.30
CA LEU A 71 11.81 -29.40 3.11
C LEU A 71 11.34 -28.17 3.89
N TYR A 72 12.25 -27.45 4.56
CA TYR A 72 11.91 -26.22 5.28
C TYR A 72 11.26 -25.19 4.35
N ASN A 73 11.87 -24.92 3.20
CA ASN A 73 11.36 -23.93 2.25
C ASN A 73 9.96 -24.32 1.73
N LEU A 74 9.73 -25.59 1.41
CA LEU A 74 8.41 -26.07 0.98
C LEU A 74 7.37 -26.00 2.10
N LEU A 75 7.74 -26.32 3.34
CA LEU A 75 6.84 -26.23 4.50
C LEU A 75 6.44 -24.79 4.82
N VAL A 76 7.37 -23.83 4.70
CA VAL A 76 7.05 -22.39 4.79
C VAL A 76 6.05 -22.00 3.71
N ILE A 77 6.30 -22.39 2.45
CA ILE A 77 5.39 -22.12 1.33
C ILE A 77 4.01 -22.72 1.60
N GLN A 78 3.94 -23.99 2.01
CA GLN A 78 2.70 -24.68 2.32
C GLN A 78 1.91 -23.95 3.42
N GLN A 79 2.60 -23.53 4.48
CA GLN A 79 1.95 -22.87 5.60
C GLN A 79 1.41 -21.49 5.24
N ILE A 80 2.12 -20.74 4.38
CA ILE A 80 1.61 -19.50 3.78
C ILE A 80 0.38 -19.78 2.93
N VAL A 81 0.44 -20.76 2.02
CA VAL A 81 -0.68 -21.14 1.14
C VAL A 81 -1.93 -21.50 1.93
N ASN A 82 -1.77 -22.23 3.03
CA ASN A 82 -2.87 -22.62 3.92
C ASN A 82 -3.59 -21.43 4.57
N HIS A 83 -2.87 -20.31 4.79
CA HIS A 83 -3.44 -19.09 5.39
C HIS A 83 -3.73 -17.99 4.35
N TYR A 84 -3.30 -18.16 3.10
CA TYR A 84 -3.38 -17.13 2.06
C TYR A 84 -4.83 -16.71 1.78
N PRO A 85 -5.14 -15.42 1.55
CA PRO A 85 -4.22 -14.28 1.52
C PRO A 85 -3.85 -13.75 2.91
N ILE A 86 -2.56 -13.55 3.15
CA ILE A 86 -1.97 -12.86 4.31
C ILE A 86 -1.02 -11.77 3.81
N LEU A 87 -0.77 -10.73 4.61
CA LEU A 87 0.19 -9.67 4.27
C LEU A 87 1.58 -9.93 4.83
N SER A 88 1.68 -10.77 5.85
CA SER A 88 2.92 -11.16 6.50
C SER A 88 2.77 -12.55 7.12
N PRO A 89 3.83 -13.40 7.13
CA PRO A 89 3.87 -14.59 7.99
C PRO A 89 3.60 -14.27 9.47
N MET A 90 3.97 -13.06 9.92
CA MET A 90 3.75 -12.61 11.29
C MET A 90 2.28 -12.29 11.63
N ASP A 91 1.39 -12.23 10.63
CA ASP A 91 -0.05 -12.08 10.86
C ASP A 91 -0.69 -13.38 11.37
N VAL A 92 0.00 -14.51 11.22
CA VAL A 92 -0.44 -15.83 11.68
C VAL A 92 0.20 -16.11 13.04
N SER A 93 -0.64 -16.26 14.07
CA SER A 93 -0.16 -16.47 15.43
C SER A 93 0.66 -17.77 15.54
N GLY A 94 1.92 -17.63 15.96
CA GLY A 94 2.84 -18.75 16.13
C GLY A 94 3.22 -19.46 14.84
N PHE A 95 3.28 -18.73 13.72
CA PHE A 95 3.66 -19.25 12.42
C PHE A 95 4.93 -20.13 12.50
N PHE A 96 6.00 -19.64 13.13
CA PHE A 96 7.25 -20.40 13.26
C PHE A 96 7.33 -21.25 14.54
N ASP A 97 6.60 -20.88 15.59
CA ASP A 97 6.83 -21.35 16.97
C ASP A 97 5.77 -22.29 17.54
N MET A 98 4.55 -22.31 16.99
CA MET A 98 3.43 -23.07 17.57
C MET A 98 2.81 -24.05 16.58
N ILE A 99 2.74 -23.69 15.30
CA ILE A 99 2.19 -24.56 14.27
C ILE A 99 3.19 -25.69 13.99
N LYS A 100 2.71 -26.93 14.10
CA LYS A 100 3.51 -28.13 13.87
C LYS A 100 3.31 -28.63 12.43
N VAL A 101 4.41 -29.07 11.84
CA VAL A 101 4.50 -29.61 10.49
C VAL A 101 5.17 -30.99 10.52
N PRO A 102 4.79 -31.90 9.60
CA PRO A 102 5.36 -33.23 9.54
C PRO A 102 6.79 -33.16 8.98
N VAL A 103 7.73 -33.73 9.72
CA VAL A 103 9.13 -33.91 9.32
C VAL A 103 9.51 -35.35 9.64
N GLY A 104 9.51 -36.20 8.61
CA GLY A 104 9.54 -37.66 8.74
C GLY A 104 8.45 -38.17 9.68
N ASN A 105 8.85 -38.87 10.75
CA ASN A 105 7.93 -39.43 11.76
C ASN A 105 7.62 -38.48 12.92
N GLN A 106 8.08 -37.22 12.88
CA GLN A 106 7.90 -36.24 13.95
C GLN A 106 6.98 -35.10 13.54
N GLN A 107 6.31 -34.50 14.53
CA GLN A 107 5.55 -33.27 14.39
C GLN A 107 6.26 -32.15 15.17
N ILE A 108 6.98 -31.30 14.43
CA ILE A 108 7.84 -30.24 14.98
C ILE A 108 7.46 -28.89 14.37
N THR A 109 7.91 -27.79 14.96
CA THR A 109 7.67 -26.45 14.41
C THR A 109 8.72 -26.08 13.37
N LEU A 110 8.44 -25.07 12.53
CA LEU A 110 9.43 -24.53 11.59
C LEU A 110 10.70 -24.05 12.32
N ASN A 111 10.54 -23.43 13.49
CA ASN A 111 11.69 -23.04 14.31
C ASN A 111 12.49 -24.23 14.84
N GLN A 112 11.85 -25.34 15.20
CA GLN A 112 12.59 -26.55 15.58
C GLN A 112 13.35 -27.14 14.38
N LEU A 113 12.72 -27.20 13.21
CA LEU A 113 13.37 -27.66 11.98
C LEU A 113 14.61 -26.82 11.65
N GLU A 114 14.48 -25.49 11.65
CA GLU A 114 15.58 -24.57 11.39
C GLU A 114 16.68 -24.65 12.45
N ASN A 115 16.32 -24.51 13.72
CA ASN A 115 17.32 -24.35 14.78
C ASN A 115 17.97 -25.67 15.17
N ASP A 116 17.18 -26.73 15.34
CA ASP A 116 17.66 -27.99 15.90
C ASP A 116 18.22 -28.93 14.83
N LEU A 117 17.54 -29.04 13.68
CA LEU A 117 17.92 -30.00 12.64
C LEU A 117 18.86 -29.41 11.58
N ILE A 118 18.82 -28.10 11.35
CA ILE A 118 19.67 -27.43 10.33
C ILE A 118 20.83 -26.69 11.01
N ARG A 119 20.55 -25.61 11.75
CA ARG A 119 21.58 -24.70 12.28
C ARG A 119 22.55 -25.41 13.22
N LYS A 120 22.06 -26.05 14.29
CA LYS A 120 22.91 -26.74 15.28
C LYS A 120 23.68 -27.91 14.67
N ARG A 121 23.10 -28.61 13.70
CA ARG A 121 23.69 -29.83 13.12
C ARG A 121 24.81 -29.53 12.14
N PHE A 122 24.63 -28.53 11.27
CA PHE A 122 25.60 -28.24 10.22
C PHE A 122 26.56 -27.11 10.58
N ASN A 123 26.21 -26.24 11.53
CA ASN A 123 27.02 -25.11 11.96
C ASN A 123 27.57 -24.28 10.78
N ASP A 124 26.72 -24.05 9.79
CA ASP A 124 27.08 -23.39 8.53
C ASP A 124 26.27 -22.09 8.40
N PRO A 125 26.89 -20.90 8.56
CA PRO A 125 26.17 -19.62 8.52
C PRO A 125 25.51 -19.34 7.17
N ARG A 126 25.94 -20.02 6.10
CA ARG A 126 25.38 -19.81 4.75
C ARG A 126 23.92 -20.27 4.63
N VAL A 127 23.44 -21.13 5.54
CA VAL A 127 22.04 -21.59 5.52
C VAL A 127 21.05 -20.43 5.70
N HIS A 128 21.43 -19.34 6.37
CA HIS A 128 20.59 -18.14 6.51
C HIS A 128 20.26 -17.46 5.18
N PHE A 129 21.03 -17.74 4.12
CA PHE A 129 20.79 -17.23 2.77
C PHE A 129 20.01 -18.20 1.88
N ALA A 130 19.76 -19.42 2.37
CA ALA A 130 19.04 -20.48 1.67
C ALA A 130 17.68 -20.80 2.30
N LEU A 131 17.50 -20.52 3.60
CA LEU A 131 16.25 -20.67 4.31
C LEU A 131 15.37 -19.44 4.12
N VAL A 132 14.15 -19.65 3.64
CA VAL A 132 13.22 -18.59 3.27
C VAL A 132 12.07 -18.58 4.26
N CYS A 133 11.87 -17.44 4.92
CA CYS A 133 10.80 -17.18 5.90
C CYS A 133 9.50 -16.65 5.27
N GLY A 134 9.45 -16.50 3.95
CA GLY A 134 8.29 -15.95 3.24
C GLY A 134 8.13 -14.42 3.31
N ALA A 135 9.12 -13.71 3.83
CA ALA A 135 9.12 -12.24 3.94
C ALA A 135 10.01 -11.57 2.89
N LYS A 136 9.73 -10.32 2.51
CA LYS A 136 10.55 -9.54 1.55
C LYS A 136 11.95 -9.24 2.08
N GLY A 137 12.10 -9.12 3.40
CA GLY A 137 13.39 -8.96 4.06
C GLY A 137 14.25 -10.23 4.06
N CYS A 138 13.66 -11.40 3.72
CA CYS A 138 14.41 -12.64 3.60
C CYS A 138 15.32 -12.63 2.37
N PRO A 139 16.45 -13.35 2.40
CA PRO A 139 17.18 -13.68 1.20
C PRO A 139 16.26 -14.30 0.14
N PRO A 140 16.43 -13.96 -1.15
CA PRO A 140 15.59 -14.46 -2.24
C PRO A 140 15.48 -15.98 -2.26
N ILE A 141 14.26 -16.50 -2.41
CA ILE A 141 14.08 -17.93 -2.69
C ILE A 141 14.68 -18.28 -4.06
N GLN A 142 15.31 -19.44 -4.16
CA GLN A 142 15.85 -19.91 -5.43
C GLN A 142 14.77 -20.65 -6.23
N SER A 143 14.79 -20.50 -7.55
CA SER A 143 13.90 -21.24 -8.45
C SER A 143 14.42 -22.66 -8.74
N TYR A 144 15.39 -23.14 -7.97
CA TYR A 144 15.97 -24.46 -8.08
C TYR A 144 16.02 -25.19 -6.73
N ALA A 145 16.03 -26.51 -6.79
CA ALA A 145 16.22 -27.41 -5.67
C ALA A 145 17.68 -27.46 -5.23
N TYR A 146 17.91 -27.55 -3.93
CA TYR A 146 19.22 -27.86 -3.39
C TYR A 146 19.56 -29.34 -3.55
N ASN A 147 20.74 -29.69 -4.05
CA ASN A 147 21.15 -31.08 -4.30
C ASN A 147 22.34 -31.46 -3.41
N GLU A 148 22.38 -32.71 -2.98
CA GLU A 148 23.44 -33.19 -2.07
C GLU A 148 24.85 -33.05 -2.66
N GLU A 149 25.02 -33.32 -3.96
CA GLU A 149 26.31 -33.25 -4.65
C GLU A 149 26.81 -31.81 -4.87
N THR A 150 25.90 -30.83 -4.92
CA THR A 150 26.23 -29.43 -5.28
C THR A 150 25.89 -28.41 -4.19
N ILE A 151 25.38 -28.85 -3.03
CA ILE A 151 24.90 -27.98 -1.96
C ILE A 151 25.94 -26.95 -1.51
N GLU A 152 27.21 -27.35 -1.40
CA GLU A 152 28.28 -26.45 -0.96
C GLU A 152 28.50 -25.30 -1.96
N ASN A 153 28.44 -25.58 -3.25
CA ASN A 153 28.53 -24.57 -4.31
C ASN A 153 27.27 -23.70 -4.36
N GLN A 154 26.09 -24.31 -4.20
CA GLN A 154 24.82 -23.58 -4.18
C GLN A 154 24.76 -22.59 -3.00
N LEU A 155 25.19 -23.02 -1.80
CA LEU A 155 25.26 -22.16 -0.61
C LEU A 155 26.26 -21.02 -0.78
N GLU A 156 27.42 -21.30 -1.38
CA GLU A 156 28.42 -20.29 -1.70
C GLU A 156 27.87 -19.25 -2.68
N GLU A 157 27.19 -19.70 -3.73
CA GLU A 157 26.59 -18.85 -4.76
C GLU A 157 25.50 -17.93 -4.18
N VAL A 158 24.54 -18.47 -3.43
CA VAL A 158 23.44 -17.66 -2.87
C VAL A 158 23.95 -16.67 -1.82
N THR A 159 24.96 -17.06 -1.04
CA THR A 159 25.58 -16.19 -0.03
C THR A 159 26.33 -15.05 -0.70
N SER A 160 27.20 -15.36 -1.66
CA SER A 160 27.94 -14.35 -2.45
C SER A 160 26.98 -13.40 -3.16
N THR A 161 25.93 -13.93 -3.79
CA THR A 161 24.93 -13.14 -4.50
C THR A 161 24.20 -12.19 -3.55
N ALA A 162 23.75 -12.66 -2.39
CA ALA A 162 23.06 -11.82 -1.42
C ALA A 162 23.99 -10.71 -0.88
N LEU A 163 25.21 -11.06 -0.49
CA LEU A 163 26.17 -10.11 0.12
C LEU A 163 26.74 -9.07 -0.85
N ASN A 164 26.56 -9.26 -2.16
CA ASN A 164 26.93 -8.29 -3.18
C ASN A 164 25.74 -7.49 -3.75
N LYS A 165 24.50 -7.78 -3.34
CA LYS A 165 23.32 -6.99 -3.71
C LYS A 165 23.17 -5.75 -2.82
N THR A 166 22.98 -4.58 -3.43
CA THR A 166 22.75 -3.30 -2.72
C THR A 166 21.48 -3.29 -1.89
N SER A 167 20.49 -4.09 -2.26
CA SER A 167 19.27 -4.28 -1.46
C SER A 167 19.52 -5.00 -0.13
N PHE A 168 20.58 -5.82 -0.04
CA PHE A 168 20.89 -6.59 1.16
C PHE A 168 22.05 -5.98 1.97
N ILE A 169 23.05 -5.40 1.29
CA ILE A 169 24.16 -4.63 1.87
C ILE A 169 24.09 -3.19 1.34
N GLN A 170 23.58 -2.28 2.16
CA GLN A 170 23.48 -0.86 1.85
C GLN A 170 24.79 -0.18 2.24
N TYR A 171 25.74 -0.14 1.31
CA TYR A 171 27.09 0.39 1.51
C TYR A 171 27.17 1.89 1.26
N ASP A 172 27.78 2.63 2.18
CA ASP A 172 28.04 4.06 2.08
C ASP A 172 29.52 4.33 1.70
N LYS A 173 29.77 5.48 1.06
CA LYS A 173 31.11 5.82 0.51
C LYS A 173 32.21 5.90 1.57
N ASP A 174 31.85 6.10 2.84
CA ASP A 174 32.76 6.19 3.98
C ASP A 174 33.20 4.82 4.53
N GLY A 175 32.72 3.71 3.95
CA GLY A 175 33.03 2.35 4.42
C GLY A 175 32.04 1.80 5.43
N SER A 176 31.02 2.57 5.82
CA SER A 176 29.93 2.06 6.65
C SER A 176 28.89 1.32 5.80
N ALA A 177 28.16 0.39 6.42
CA ALA A 177 27.07 -0.31 5.75
C ALA A 177 25.87 -0.56 6.68
N LYS A 178 24.66 -0.44 6.16
CA LYS A 178 23.45 -0.99 6.81
C LYS A 178 23.21 -2.42 6.31
N ILE A 179 23.05 -3.35 7.24
CA ILE A 179 22.87 -4.79 6.98
C ILE A 179 21.58 -5.32 7.61
N SER A 180 21.16 -6.51 7.19
CA SER A 180 19.93 -7.15 7.70
C SER A 180 19.99 -7.47 9.20
N GLU A 181 18.85 -7.36 9.89
CA GLU A 181 18.70 -7.84 11.27
C GLU A 181 18.94 -9.36 11.43
N ILE A 182 19.00 -10.14 10.35
CA ILE A 182 19.45 -11.55 10.39
C ILE A 182 20.81 -11.68 11.09
N PHE A 183 21.76 -10.79 10.82
CA PHE A 183 23.07 -10.79 11.48
C PHE A 183 23.00 -10.46 12.97
N LYS A 184 21.93 -9.79 13.40
CA LYS A 184 21.66 -9.46 14.80
C LYS A 184 20.97 -10.63 15.51
N TRP A 185 19.94 -11.23 14.91
CA TRP A 185 19.17 -12.33 15.49
C TRP A 185 19.99 -13.62 15.57
N TYR A 186 20.84 -13.87 14.57
CA TYR A 186 21.66 -15.06 14.45
C TYR A 186 23.15 -14.78 14.63
N SER A 187 23.48 -13.77 15.45
CA SER A 187 24.87 -13.31 15.65
C SER A 187 25.83 -14.43 16.06
N ALA A 188 25.35 -15.42 16.82
CA ALA A 188 26.13 -16.59 17.24
C ALA A 188 26.73 -17.36 16.05
N ASP A 189 25.98 -17.51 14.97
CA ASP A 189 26.38 -18.26 13.78
C ASP A 189 27.42 -17.50 12.96
N PHE A 190 27.47 -16.17 13.11
CA PHE A 190 28.43 -15.28 12.45
C PHE A 190 29.60 -14.87 13.37
N GLY A 191 29.87 -15.63 14.43
CA GLY A 191 31.01 -15.42 15.34
C GLY A 191 30.77 -14.41 16.48
N SER A 192 29.51 -14.13 16.80
CA SER A 192 29.02 -13.44 18.02
C SER A 192 29.39 -11.98 18.24
N ASN A 193 30.15 -11.34 17.36
CA ASN A 193 30.52 -9.92 17.49
C ASN A 193 30.57 -9.20 16.14
N GLN A 194 30.52 -7.87 16.16
CA GLN A 194 30.51 -7.07 14.92
C GLN A 194 31.74 -7.30 14.04
N SER A 195 32.93 -7.48 14.61
CA SER A 195 34.15 -7.72 13.85
C SER A 195 34.08 -9.05 13.09
N SER A 196 33.57 -10.11 13.72
CA SER A 196 33.35 -11.41 13.06
C SER A 196 32.31 -11.31 11.94
N ILE A 197 31.21 -10.58 12.16
CA ILE A 197 30.19 -10.34 11.12
C ILE A 197 30.79 -9.58 9.94
N ILE A 198 31.54 -8.50 10.19
CA ILE A 198 32.23 -7.73 9.16
C ILE A 198 33.21 -8.63 8.39
N ASN A 199 33.99 -9.45 9.10
CA ASN A 199 34.94 -10.38 8.49
C ASN A 199 34.23 -11.39 7.58
N PHE A 200 33.15 -12.00 8.06
CA PHE A 200 32.32 -12.91 7.28
C PHE A 200 31.82 -12.23 6.00
N ILE A 201 31.18 -11.06 6.12
CA ILE A 201 30.66 -10.33 4.94
C ILE A 201 31.81 -10.00 3.98
N ASN A 202 32.93 -9.49 4.49
CA ASN A 202 34.08 -9.09 3.69
C ASN A 202 34.76 -10.25 2.96
N GLN A 203 34.57 -11.52 3.37
CA GLN A 203 35.04 -12.67 2.59
C GLN A 203 34.33 -12.74 1.22
N TYR A 204 33.06 -12.35 1.17
CA TYR A 204 32.23 -12.40 -0.04
C TYR A 204 32.19 -11.09 -0.84
N ARG A 205 32.52 -9.95 -0.22
CA ARG A 205 32.49 -8.63 -0.89
C ARG A 205 33.49 -8.58 -2.05
N ILE A 206 32.95 -8.44 -3.27
CA ILE A 206 33.71 -8.24 -4.51
C ILE A 206 34.22 -6.81 -4.59
N HIS A 207 33.40 -5.84 -4.17
CA HIS A 207 33.73 -4.41 -4.17
C HIS A 207 33.57 -3.82 -2.78
N ASN A 208 34.52 -2.95 -2.41
CA ASN A 208 34.54 -2.14 -1.19
C ASN A 208 34.32 -2.94 0.11
N LYS A 209 35.39 -3.03 0.92
CA LYS A 209 35.32 -3.68 2.22
C LYS A 209 34.57 -2.80 3.21
N ILE A 210 33.72 -3.43 4.02
CA ILE A 210 32.97 -2.78 5.09
C ILE A 210 33.89 -2.58 6.30
N VAL A 211 33.83 -1.39 6.89
CA VAL A 211 34.62 -0.99 8.06
C VAL A 211 33.75 -0.90 9.32
N SER A 212 32.46 -0.54 9.15
CA SER A 212 31.49 -0.48 10.25
C SER A 212 30.10 -0.88 9.78
N ILE A 213 29.27 -1.39 10.70
CA ILE A 213 27.92 -1.88 10.40
C ILE A 213 26.87 -1.27 11.32
N SER A 214 25.68 -1.06 10.75
CA SER A 214 24.44 -0.81 11.47
C SER A 214 23.32 -1.68 10.86
N TYR A 215 22.15 -1.76 11.49
CA TYR A 215 21.07 -2.66 11.05
C TYR A 215 19.90 -1.86 10.47
N TYR A 216 19.34 -2.31 9.34
CA TYR A 216 18.05 -1.83 8.85
C TYR A 216 16.91 -2.72 9.36
N SER A 217 15.72 -2.14 9.55
CA SER A 217 14.54 -2.88 10.00
C SER A 217 14.13 -3.95 8.98
N TYR A 218 13.84 -5.15 9.48
CA TYR A 218 13.44 -6.27 8.64
C TYR A 218 12.02 -6.11 8.07
N ASP A 219 11.87 -6.24 6.74
CA ASP A 219 10.57 -6.16 6.07
C ASP A 219 9.84 -7.51 6.12
N TRP A 220 8.93 -7.65 7.07
CA TRP A 220 8.09 -8.83 7.25
C TRP A 220 6.92 -8.95 6.26
N SER A 221 6.77 -8.03 5.30
CA SER A 221 5.74 -8.17 4.27
C SER A 221 5.97 -9.42 3.41
N LEU A 222 4.90 -10.05 2.94
CA LEU A 222 4.95 -11.32 2.21
C LEU A 222 5.77 -11.19 0.92
N ASN A 223 6.63 -12.17 0.64
CA ASN A 223 7.48 -12.23 -0.57
C ASN A 223 6.74 -12.82 -1.78
N ASP A 224 5.53 -12.36 -2.03
CA ASP A 224 4.72 -12.95 -3.08
C ASP A 224 4.93 -12.32 -4.45
N LEU A 225 4.66 -13.11 -5.50
CA LEU A 225 4.30 -12.57 -6.81
C LEU A 225 2.90 -11.95 -6.73
N ILE A 226 2.70 -10.97 -5.84
CA ILE A 226 1.95 -9.79 -6.30
C ILE A 226 2.64 -9.37 -7.60
N LYS A 227 1.94 -8.76 -8.55
CA LYS A 227 2.59 -7.91 -9.55
C LYS A 227 3.41 -6.84 -8.80
N GLN A 228 4.57 -7.23 -8.27
CA GLN A 228 5.61 -6.40 -7.71
C GLN A 228 6.32 -5.87 -8.94
N SER A 229 5.65 -4.95 -9.59
CA SER A 229 6.38 -3.88 -10.20
C SER A 229 7.30 -3.35 -9.08
N ASN A 230 8.62 -3.44 -9.25
CA ASN A 230 9.64 -2.73 -8.46
C ASN A 230 9.50 -1.21 -8.65
N SER A 231 8.27 -0.76 -8.48
CA SER A 231 7.68 0.44 -9.00
C SER A 231 6.26 0.60 -8.42
N SER A 232 6.00 0.21 -7.16
CA SER A 232 4.73 0.60 -6.53
C SER A 232 4.77 2.11 -6.29
N SER A 233 3.92 2.89 -6.96
CA SER A 233 3.82 4.32 -6.66
C SER A 233 2.85 4.56 -5.51
N ASN A 234 2.98 5.70 -4.83
CA ASN A 234 2.00 6.11 -3.84
C ASN A 234 0.60 6.30 -4.45
N VAL A 235 0.51 6.65 -5.73
CA VAL A 235 -0.76 6.81 -6.46
C VAL A 235 -1.59 5.52 -6.44
N THR A 236 -0.94 4.36 -6.63
CA THR A 236 -1.61 3.05 -6.65
C THR A 236 -1.73 2.42 -5.27
N THR A 237 -0.82 2.75 -4.35
CA THR A 237 -0.73 2.11 -3.02
C THR A 237 -1.59 2.81 -1.98
N TYR A 238 -1.57 4.14 -1.96
CA TYR A 238 -2.32 4.95 -0.99
C TYR A 238 -3.56 5.54 -1.65
N THR A 239 -4.49 4.70 -2.08
CA THR A 239 -5.79 5.17 -2.56
C THR A 239 -6.55 5.93 -1.45
N PRO A 240 -7.61 6.70 -1.77
CA PRO A 240 -8.35 7.45 -0.75
C PRO A 240 -8.90 6.60 0.40
N SER A 241 -9.15 5.30 0.23
CA SER A 241 -9.58 4.45 1.36
C SER A 241 -8.44 3.99 2.27
N VAL A 242 -7.19 4.01 1.83
CA VAL A 242 -6.04 3.48 2.58
C VAL A 242 -5.59 4.44 3.67
N LEU A 243 -5.12 3.91 4.79
CA LEU A 243 -4.63 4.67 5.94
C LEU A 243 -3.12 4.53 6.09
N LEU A 244 -2.52 5.54 6.72
CA LEU A 244 -1.10 5.61 7.03
C LEU A 244 -0.72 4.68 8.21
N ARG A 245 0.48 4.12 8.17
CA ARG A 245 1.11 3.40 9.29
C ARG A 245 1.64 4.36 10.34
N LYS A 246 1.91 3.84 11.55
CA LYS A 246 2.52 4.61 12.62
C LYS A 246 3.79 5.32 12.15
N GLY A 247 3.88 6.62 12.36
CA GLY A 247 5.05 7.42 11.98
C GLY A 247 4.97 8.06 10.60
N GLN A 248 4.12 7.54 9.70
CA GLN A 248 3.91 8.13 8.38
C GLN A 248 3.06 9.39 8.46
N LYS A 249 3.39 10.35 7.61
CA LYS A 249 2.77 11.67 7.51
C LYS A 249 2.29 11.88 6.10
N GLU A 250 1.20 12.62 5.98
CA GLU A 250 0.69 13.07 4.69
C GLU A 250 0.34 14.55 4.77
N ILE A 251 0.67 15.25 3.69
CA ILE A 251 0.25 16.62 3.44
C ILE A 251 -0.45 16.62 2.08
N GLN A 252 -1.70 17.06 2.04
CA GLN A 252 -2.46 17.24 0.82
C GLN A 252 -2.81 18.71 0.67
N LEU A 253 -2.68 19.23 -0.56
CA LEU A 253 -3.17 20.53 -0.97
C LEU A 253 -4.11 20.29 -2.15
N PHE A 254 -5.40 20.50 -1.97
CA PHE A 254 -6.39 20.32 -3.02
C PHE A 254 -7.07 21.64 -3.35
N ASN A 255 -6.98 22.04 -4.62
CA ASN A 255 -7.66 23.22 -5.15
C ASN A 255 -8.86 22.78 -5.99
N ASN A 256 -10.01 23.37 -5.73
CA ASN A 256 -11.23 23.24 -6.52
C ASN A 256 -11.67 24.62 -6.98
N LEU A 257 -11.44 24.91 -8.25
CA LEU A 257 -11.95 26.11 -8.92
C LEU A 257 -13.29 25.78 -9.55
N TYR A 258 -14.38 26.22 -8.92
CA TYR A 258 -15.72 26.19 -9.48
C TYR A 258 -15.99 27.52 -10.20
N THR A 259 -16.53 27.45 -11.42
CA THR A 259 -16.95 28.63 -12.17
C THR A 259 -18.27 28.38 -12.88
N GLN A 260 -19.13 29.39 -12.89
CA GLN A 260 -20.44 29.34 -13.55
C GLN A 260 -20.74 30.65 -14.27
N ASP A 261 -21.45 30.53 -15.37
CA ASP A 261 -22.10 31.60 -16.12
C ASP A 261 -23.54 31.23 -16.49
N ALA A 262 -24.07 30.18 -15.86
CA ALA A 262 -25.44 29.73 -16.01
C ALA A 262 -25.99 29.21 -14.68
N TRP A 263 -27.30 29.00 -14.63
CA TRP A 263 -28.05 28.55 -13.46
C TRP A 263 -29.10 27.51 -13.86
N PHE A 264 -29.34 26.52 -13.00
CA PHE A 264 -30.48 25.61 -13.09
C PHE A 264 -31.62 26.14 -12.21
N ASP A 265 -32.78 26.40 -12.80
CA ASP A 265 -33.96 26.86 -12.05
C ASP A 265 -34.58 25.74 -11.19
N GLU A 266 -35.73 26.00 -10.56
CA GLU A 266 -36.42 25.02 -9.71
C GLU A 266 -36.87 23.74 -10.45
N LYS A 267 -37.11 23.85 -11.76
CA LYS A 267 -37.50 22.73 -12.64
C LYS A 267 -36.28 22.01 -13.24
N GLY A 268 -35.10 22.62 -13.10
CA GLY A 268 -33.84 22.13 -13.67
C GLY A 268 -33.56 22.65 -15.08
N ASP A 269 -34.32 23.64 -15.54
CA ASP A 269 -34.06 24.31 -16.81
C ASP A 269 -32.84 25.23 -16.67
N LYS A 270 -31.92 25.16 -17.65
CA LYS A 270 -30.66 25.92 -17.63
C LYS A 270 -30.83 27.28 -18.28
N THR A 271 -30.50 28.35 -17.55
CA THR A 271 -30.53 29.74 -18.04
C THR A 271 -29.16 30.41 -17.91
N SER A 272 -28.71 31.11 -18.94
CA SER A 272 -27.46 31.88 -18.93
C SER A 272 -27.56 33.10 -18.01
N LEU A 273 -26.44 33.46 -17.37
CA LEU A 273 -26.28 34.63 -16.52
C LEU A 273 -25.51 35.72 -17.27
N SER A 274 -25.75 36.98 -16.92
CA SER A 274 -25.03 38.13 -17.47
C SER A 274 -23.63 38.34 -16.85
N THR A 275 -23.29 37.55 -15.83
CA THR A 275 -22.01 37.62 -15.10
C THR A 275 -21.47 36.23 -14.84
N ARG A 276 -20.16 36.13 -14.62
CA ARG A 276 -19.48 34.92 -14.18
C ARG A 276 -19.22 35.00 -12.68
N GLY A 277 -19.59 33.95 -11.96
CA GLY A 277 -19.16 33.69 -10.59
C GLY A 277 -18.07 32.63 -10.58
N SER A 278 -16.96 32.89 -9.89
CA SER A 278 -15.88 31.92 -9.69
C SER A 278 -15.55 31.82 -8.20
N TRP A 279 -15.42 30.59 -7.71
CA TRP A 279 -15.07 30.27 -6.34
C TRP A 279 -13.93 29.26 -6.32
N ASN A 280 -12.89 29.54 -5.55
CA ASN A 280 -11.79 28.60 -5.33
C ASN A 280 -11.82 28.10 -3.90
N THR A 281 -11.77 26.78 -3.74
CA THR A 281 -11.60 26.10 -2.46
C THR A 281 -10.22 25.48 -2.42
N MET A 282 -9.35 26.00 -1.56
CA MET A 282 -8.06 25.40 -1.29
C MET A 282 -8.12 24.74 0.10
N ILE A 283 -8.10 23.41 0.11
CA ILE A 283 -8.07 22.60 1.33
C ILE A 283 -6.63 22.12 1.53
N MET A 284 -6.04 22.45 2.67
CA MET A 284 -4.79 21.88 3.12
C MET A 284 -5.07 20.88 4.24
N THR A 285 -4.75 19.61 4.00
CA THR A 285 -4.97 18.52 4.94
C THR A 285 -3.64 17.98 5.42
N PHE A 286 -3.53 17.79 6.74
CA PHE A 286 -2.43 17.07 7.38
C PHE A 286 -2.99 15.78 7.98
N ASN A 287 -2.35 14.64 7.70
CA ASN A 287 -2.68 13.37 8.34
C ASN A 287 -1.41 12.72 8.93
N TYR A 288 -1.57 12.03 10.04
CA TYR A 288 -0.53 11.28 10.74
C TYR A 288 -1.04 9.90 11.14
N GLY A 289 -0.29 8.86 10.77
CA GLY A 289 -0.58 7.51 11.21
C GLY A 289 -0.10 7.28 12.63
N ILE A 290 -1.01 6.80 13.49
CA ILE A 290 -0.69 6.50 14.90
C ILE A 290 -0.72 5.01 15.22
N SER A 291 -1.35 4.20 14.38
CA SER A 291 -1.49 2.75 14.58
C SER A 291 -0.49 1.95 13.74
N ASN A 292 0.18 0.96 14.35
CA ASN A 292 1.07 0.04 13.63
C ASN A 292 0.33 -0.76 12.55
N SER A 293 -0.96 -1.05 12.76
CA SER A 293 -1.81 -1.81 11.84
C SER A 293 -2.39 -0.99 10.68
N SER A 294 -2.04 0.29 10.54
CA SER A 294 -2.61 1.19 9.51
C SER A 294 -4.15 1.25 9.57
N ARG A 295 -4.72 1.36 10.78
CA ARG A 295 -6.17 1.39 11.00
C ARG A 295 -6.69 2.67 11.62
N PHE A 296 -5.82 3.58 12.04
CA PHE A 296 -6.21 4.86 12.61
C PHE A 296 -5.21 5.97 12.28
N ASN A 297 -5.73 7.09 11.77
CA ASN A 297 -4.99 8.31 11.50
C ASN A 297 -5.69 9.49 12.18
N VAL A 298 -4.89 10.47 12.58
CA VAL A 298 -5.34 11.78 13.10
C VAL A 298 -4.80 12.88 12.20
N GLY A 299 -5.50 14.00 12.15
CA GLY A 299 -5.17 15.06 11.21
C GLY A 299 -5.88 16.38 11.51
N ALA A 300 -5.69 17.32 10.61
CA ALA A 300 -6.37 18.61 10.60
C ALA A 300 -6.51 19.13 9.18
N ASP A 301 -7.59 19.88 8.94
CA ASP A 301 -7.84 20.58 7.69
C ASP A 301 -7.81 22.11 7.90
N PHE A 302 -7.36 22.83 6.88
CA PHE A 302 -7.36 24.29 6.79
C PHE A 302 -7.95 24.71 5.44
N ASN A 303 -8.96 25.57 5.46
CA ASN A 303 -9.72 25.95 4.27
C ASN A 303 -9.50 27.42 3.91
N LEU A 304 -8.78 27.67 2.83
CA LEU A 304 -8.69 28.99 2.20
C LEU A 304 -9.71 29.07 1.06
N ARG A 305 -10.55 30.11 1.09
CA ARG A 305 -11.58 30.33 0.05
C ARG A 305 -11.31 31.64 -0.66
N SER A 306 -11.60 31.65 -1.96
CA SER A 306 -11.61 32.84 -2.79
C SER A 306 -12.93 32.92 -3.56
N THR A 307 -13.43 34.14 -3.77
CA THR A 307 -14.56 34.43 -4.66
C THR A 307 -14.18 35.57 -5.60
N ARG A 308 -14.65 35.50 -6.85
CA ARG A 308 -14.51 36.54 -7.87
C ARG A 308 -15.76 36.59 -8.74
N HIS A 309 -16.34 37.77 -8.87
CA HIS A 309 -17.39 38.05 -9.85
C HIS A 309 -16.84 38.91 -10.98
N SER A 310 -17.09 38.51 -12.23
CA SER A 310 -16.52 39.17 -13.42
C SER A 310 -17.47 39.13 -14.62
N SER A 311 -17.07 39.77 -15.73
CA SER A 311 -17.71 39.55 -17.03
C SER A 311 -17.62 38.06 -17.43
N PRO A 312 -18.61 37.51 -18.17
CA PRO A 312 -18.53 36.15 -18.72
C PRO A 312 -17.32 35.90 -19.63
N ASP A 313 -16.82 36.94 -20.30
CA ASP A 313 -15.67 36.87 -21.20
C ASP A 313 -14.32 36.80 -20.45
N GLU A 314 -14.31 37.10 -19.15
CA GLU A 314 -13.10 36.99 -18.34
C GLU A 314 -12.79 35.54 -17.95
N TYR A 315 -11.50 35.23 -17.94
CA TYR A 315 -11.02 33.92 -17.54
C TYR A 315 -11.14 33.64 -16.04
N ALA A 316 -11.69 32.47 -15.69
CA ALA A 316 -11.91 32.06 -14.30
C ALA A 316 -10.62 31.99 -13.44
N TRP A 317 -9.47 31.65 -14.04
CA TRP A 317 -8.19 31.56 -13.33
C TRP A 317 -7.67 32.91 -12.81
N GLN A 318 -8.25 34.04 -13.21
CA GLN A 318 -7.92 35.34 -12.62
C GLN A 318 -8.22 35.41 -11.13
N ILE A 319 -9.04 34.50 -10.58
CA ILE A 319 -9.27 34.37 -9.15
C ILE A 319 -7.98 34.17 -8.35
N PHE A 320 -6.95 33.57 -8.94
CA PHE A 320 -5.65 33.33 -8.29
C PHE A 320 -4.79 34.61 -8.12
N LYS A 321 -5.28 35.76 -8.57
CA LYS A 321 -4.73 37.08 -8.19
C LYS A 321 -5.03 37.44 -6.73
N LEU A 322 -5.98 36.76 -6.09
CA LEU A 322 -6.35 36.92 -4.67
C LEU A 322 -6.71 38.36 -4.27
N GLU A 323 -7.28 39.13 -5.19
CA GLU A 323 -7.67 40.52 -4.98
C GLU A 323 -8.73 40.66 -3.87
N GLN A 324 -8.73 41.81 -3.18
CA GLN A 324 -9.70 42.16 -2.14
C GLN A 324 -10.42 43.46 -2.53
N ASN A 325 -11.69 43.36 -2.92
CA ASN A 325 -12.50 44.50 -3.31
C ASN A 325 -14.00 44.17 -3.17
N SER A 326 -14.88 45.02 -3.72
CA SER A 326 -16.34 44.83 -3.66
C SER A 326 -16.87 43.60 -4.39
N SER A 327 -16.07 42.97 -5.26
CA SER A 327 -16.46 41.80 -6.08
C SER A 327 -15.59 40.57 -5.80
N ASN A 328 -14.47 40.74 -5.09
CA ASN A 328 -13.46 39.72 -4.86
C ASN A 328 -13.11 39.63 -3.38
N ARG A 329 -13.08 38.42 -2.82
CA ARG A 329 -12.66 38.18 -1.44
C ARG A 329 -11.82 36.92 -1.36
N THR A 330 -10.79 36.93 -0.52
CA THR A 330 -10.02 35.73 -0.18
C THR A 330 -9.73 35.70 1.32
N THR A 331 -9.98 34.58 1.99
CA THR A 331 -9.61 34.45 3.40
C THR A 331 -9.52 33.00 3.86
N LEU A 332 -8.84 32.78 4.99
CA LEU A 332 -8.90 31.51 5.72
C LEU A 332 -10.27 31.45 6.40
N THR A 333 -11.11 30.53 5.96
CA THR A 333 -12.52 30.50 6.34
C THR A 333 -12.79 29.59 7.50
N SER A 334 -12.16 28.42 7.51
CA SER A 334 -12.35 27.42 8.56
C SER A 334 -11.12 26.53 8.72
N LEU A 335 -11.04 25.91 9.88
CA LEU A 335 -10.05 24.88 10.20
C LEU A 335 -10.65 23.89 11.17
N GLY A 336 -10.05 22.70 11.29
CA GLY A 336 -10.47 21.80 12.35
C GLY A 336 -9.84 20.43 12.35
N PRO A 337 -10.04 19.66 13.44
CA PRO A 337 -9.50 18.33 13.58
C PRO A 337 -10.16 17.33 12.64
N LYS A 338 -9.41 16.28 12.35
CA LYS A 338 -9.80 15.19 11.45
C LYS A 338 -9.31 13.85 11.99
N ILE A 339 -10.12 12.83 11.79
CA ILE A 339 -9.77 11.44 12.09
C ILE A 339 -10.13 10.56 10.90
N LYS A 340 -9.41 9.47 10.75
CA LYS A 340 -9.72 8.44 9.76
C LYS A 340 -9.46 7.06 10.36
N TRP A 341 -10.37 6.13 10.16
CA TRP A 341 -10.24 4.78 10.67
C TRP A 341 -10.76 3.73 9.69
N SER A 342 -10.20 2.52 9.76
CA SER A 342 -10.74 1.35 9.06
C SER A 342 -11.53 0.47 10.04
N PRO A 343 -12.88 0.46 9.98
CA PRO A 343 -13.71 -0.17 11.01
C PRO A 343 -13.59 -1.70 11.03
N PHE A 344 -13.39 -2.35 9.88
CA PHE A 344 -13.41 -3.80 9.77
C PHE A 344 -12.10 -4.36 9.23
N LYS A 345 -11.42 -5.21 10.01
CA LYS A 345 -10.17 -5.88 9.57
C LYS A 345 -10.36 -6.70 8.29
N LYS A 346 -11.53 -7.32 8.11
CA LYS A 346 -11.86 -8.18 6.97
C LYS A 346 -12.19 -7.40 5.68
N ILE A 347 -12.36 -6.07 5.77
CA ILE A 347 -12.68 -5.20 4.62
C ILE A 347 -11.65 -4.06 4.60
N PRO A 348 -10.38 -4.35 4.28
CA PRO A 348 -9.28 -3.39 4.45
C PRO A 348 -9.38 -2.16 3.54
N LYS A 349 -10.19 -2.23 2.47
CA LYS A 349 -10.44 -1.14 1.52
C LYS A 349 -11.69 -0.30 1.86
N LEU A 350 -12.27 -0.52 3.04
CA LEU A 350 -13.31 0.33 3.60
C LEU A 350 -12.71 1.17 4.72
N SER A 351 -12.86 2.49 4.60
CA SER A 351 -12.50 3.41 5.68
C SER A 351 -13.52 4.52 5.83
N ILE A 352 -13.52 5.11 7.02
CA ILE A 352 -14.36 6.24 7.37
C ILE A 352 -13.43 7.37 7.79
N GLN A 353 -13.71 8.56 7.29
CA GLN A 353 -13.04 9.79 7.65
C GLN A 353 -14.07 10.75 8.25
N SER A 354 -13.71 11.46 9.30
CA SER A 354 -14.57 12.48 9.89
C SER A 354 -13.75 13.72 10.22
N ALA A 355 -14.21 14.88 9.76
CA ALA A 355 -13.66 16.18 10.07
C ALA A 355 -14.73 17.06 10.74
N PHE A 356 -14.28 17.95 11.63
CA PHE A 356 -15.13 18.96 12.25
C PHE A 356 -14.51 20.33 12.07
N TRP A 357 -15.04 21.14 11.16
CA TRP A 357 -14.50 22.46 10.85
C TRP A 357 -15.22 23.57 11.60
N ILE A 358 -14.43 24.50 12.12
CA ILE A 358 -14.86 25.68 12.86
C ILE A 358 -14.62 26.89 11.97
N PRO A 359 -15.63 27.76 11.75
CA PRO A 359 -15.43 29.01 11.01
C PRO A 359 -14.55 29.95 11.85
N VAL A 360 -13.48 30.48 11.24
CA VAL A 360 -12.51 31.36 11.92
C VAL A 360 -12.55 32.79 11.43
N ALA A 361 -13.17 33.04 10.28
CA ALA A 361 -13.42 34.36 9.73
C ALA A 361 -14.90 34.77 9.90
N LYS A 362 -15.15 36.08 9.86
CA LYS A 362 -16.48 36.68 10.00
C LYS A 362 -17.01 37.16 8.65
N ASN A 363 -18.33 37.33 8.56
CA ASN A 363 -19.03 37.81 7.37
C ASN A 363 -18.82 36.91 6.14
N LEU A 364 -18.66 35.58 6.32
CA LEU A 364 -18.37 34.67 5.20
C LEU A 364 -19.53 34.58 4.20
N GLU A 365 -20.76 34.65 4.70
CA GLU A 365 -22.01 34.62 3.92
C GLU A 365 -22.45 36.03 3.45
N GLY A 366 -21.62 37.07 3.63
CA GLY A 366 -21.86 38.43 3.14
C GLY A 366 -21.73 38.55 1.62
N THR A 367 -21.88 39.76 1.07
CA THR A 367 -21.74 40.02 -0.38
C THR A 367 -20.35 40.58 -0.71
N PRO A 368 -19.60 40.00 -1.66
CA PRO A 368 -19.87 38.75 -2.38
C PRO A 368 -19.71 37.52 -1.47
N TRP A 369 -20.52 36.49 -1.72
CA TRP A 369 -20.52 35.27 -0.92
C TRP A 369 -19.20 34.53 -1.06
N LEU A 370 -18.62 34.11 0.07
CA LEU A 370 -17.30 33.46 0.11
C LEU A 370 -17.37 32.02 0.61
N ASP A 371 -18.02 31.81 1.76
CA ASP A 371 -18.22 30.49 2.36
C ASP A 371 -19.34 30.50 3.41
N TRP A 372 -19.69 29.33 3.93
CA TRP A 372 -20.63 29.17 5.03
C TRP A 372 -20.00 29.57 6.38
N GLN A 373 -20.65 30.46 7.13
CA GLN A 373 -20.24 30.82 8.49
C GLN A 373 -20.85 29.84 9.50
N ARG A 374 -20.42 28.58 9.43
CA ARG A 374 -21.08 27.45 10.08
C ARG A 374 -20.09 26.42 10.62
N TYR A 375 -20.42 25.83 11.76
CA TYR A 375 -19.76 24.61 12.21
C TYR A 375 -20.10 23.49 11.23
N THR A 376 -19.07 22.85 10.67
CA THR A 376 -19.25 21.83 9.63
C THR A 376 -18.77 20.49 10.14
N SER A 377 -19.66 19.51 10.23
CA SER A 377 -19.30 18.11 10.47
C SER A 377 -19.37 17.37 9.14
N TRP A 378 -18.25 16.80 8.71
CA TRP A 378 -18.14 16.09 7.45
C TRP A 378 -17.61 14.68 7.70
N THR A 379 -18.49 13.69 7.58
CA THR A 379 -18.12 12.27 7.63
C THR A 379 -18.18 11.69 6.22
N GLN A 380 -17.15 10.95 5.82
CA GLN A 380 -17.00 10.38 4.48
C GLN A 380 -16.71 8.88 4.61
N LEU A 381 -17.43 8.08 3.83
CA LEU A 381 -17.25 6.64 3.75
C LEU A 381 -16.58 6.32 2.42
N PHE A 382 -15.40 5.72 2.48
CA PHE A 382 -14.58 5.41 1.33
C PHE A 382 -14.53 3.90 1.09
N PHE A 383 -14.76 3.48 -0.15
CA PHE A 383 -14.60 2.09 -0.53
C PHE A 383 -13.91 1.94 -1.89
N ASP A 384 -12.82 1.18 -1.90
CA ASP A 384 -12.09 0.82 -3.12
C ASP A 384 -12.34 -0.65 -3.51
N ARG A 385 -12.80 -0.87 -4.74
CA ARG A 385 -13.00 -2.20 -5.33
C ARG A 385 -12.17 -2.36 -6.60
N PRO A 386 -11.06 -3.12 -6.55
CA PRO A 386 -10.31 -3.51 -7.74
C PRO A 386 -11.17 -4.32 -8.71
N ILE A 387 -10.91 -4.15 -10.00
CA ILE A 387 -11.54 -4.91 -11.09
C ILE A 387 -10.41 -5.39 -12.00
N GLY A 388 -9.97 -6.63 -11.79
CA GLY A 388 -8.75 -7.14 -12.42
C GLY A 388 -7.51 -6.34 -12.00
N ASP A 389 -6.55 -6.25 -12.90
CA ASP A 389 -5.23 -5.66 -12.60
C ASP A 389 -5.07 -4.19 -12.99
N SER A 390 -5.94 -3.71 -13.88
CA SER A 390 -5.78 -2.39 -14.50
C SER A 390 -6.92 -1.43 -14.19
N TYR A 391 -7.95 -1.86 -13.46
CA TYR A 391 -9.12 -1.04 -13.17
C TYR A 391 -9.51 -1.07 -11.69
N GLN A 392 -10.16 0.00 -11.24
CA GLN A 392 -10.72 0.12 -9.90
C GLN A 392 -11.99 0.97 -9.93
N LEU A 393 -12.99 0.56 -9.16
CA LEU A 393 -14.11 1.39 -8.79
C LEU A 393 -13.85 1.95 -7.38
N PHE A 394 -13.77 3.27 -7.26
CA PHE A 394 -13.78 3.96 -5.97
C PHE A 394 -15.15 4.59 -5.77
N SER A 395 -15.72 4.41 -4.58
CA SER A 395 -16.99 4.99 -4.18
C SER A 395 -16.85 5.75 -2.88
N GLU A 396 -17.49 6.90 -2.82
CA GLU A 396 -17.52 7.80 -1.68
C GLU A 396 -18.97 8.21 -1.37
N ILE A 397 -19.37 8.10 -0.11
CA ILE A 397 -20.64 8.59 0.40
C ILE A 397 -20.37 9.49 1.59
N ASP A 398 -20.94 10.67 1.55
CA ASP A 398 -20.71 11.71 2.54
C ASP A 398 -21.95 11.94 3.40
N LEU A 399 -21.72 12.31 4.66
CA LEU A 399 -22.70 12.86 5.58
C LEU A 399 -22.18 14.23 6.00
N LEU A 400 -22.73 15.28 5.40
CA LEU A 400 -22.24 16.65 5.55
C LEU A 400 -23.29 17.51 6.24
N PHE A 401 -23.00 17.89 7.48
CA PHE A 401 -23.84 18.79 8.28
C PHE A 401 -23.18 20.16 8.40
N ARG A 402 -23.92 21.23 8.13
CA ARG A 402 -23.50 22.61 8.39
C ARG A 402 -24.48 23.30 9.32
N ILE A 403 -24.03 23.56 10.54
CA ILE A 403 -24.82 24.11 11.64
C ILE A 403 -24.46 25.60 11.80
N PRO A 404 -25.43 26.53 11.73
CA PRO A 404 -25.18 27.95 11.89
C PRO A 404 -24.53 28.29 13.24
N GLU A 405 -23.58 29.24 13.24
CA GLU A 405 -23.03 29.77 14.49
C GLU A 405 -24.13 30.51 15.29
N ILE A 406 -24.20 30.28 16.60
CA ILE A 406 -25.17 30.96 17.49
C ILE A 406 -24.83 32.46 17.50
N GLY A 407 -25.83 33.32 17.26
CA GLY A 407 -25.64 34.77 17.22
C GLY A 407 -25.05 35.31 15.92
N SER A 408 -24.89 34.49 14.87
CA SER A 408 -24.22 34.81 13.60
C SER A 408 -24.81 35.95 12.73
N GLY A 409 -25.83 36.69 13.17
CA GLY A 409 -26.46 37.76 12.37
C GLY A 409 -27.09 37.29 11.04
N LEU A 410 -27.06 35.99 10.75
CA LEU A 410 -27.62 35.40 9.54
C LEU A 410 -29.15 35.55 9.53
N LYS A 411 -29.70 35.94 8.37
CA LYS A 411 -31.15 36.06 8.16
C LYS A 411 -31.87 34.71 8.28
N ILE A 412 -31.21 33.62 7.88
CA ILE A 412 -31.76 32.26 7.93
C ILE A 412 -30.75 31.36 8.65
N LYS A 413 -31.13 30.88 9.84
CA LYS A 413 -30.31 30.03 10.71
C LYS A 413 -30.68 28.55 10.55
N GLU A 414 -30.74 28.09 9.32
CA GLU A 414 -31.14 26.72 9.04
C GLU A 414 -29.94 25.78 9.02
N THR A 415 -30.02 24.60 9.62
CA THR A 415 -29.00 23.54 9.45
C THR A 415 -29.11 22.95 8.04
N GLN A 416 -27.99 22.83 7.34
CA GLN A 416 -27.94 22.11 6.07
C GLN A 416 -27.44 20.69 6.29
N PHE A 417 -28.09 19.74 5.65
CA PHE A 417 -27.60 18.38 5.54
C PHE A 417 -27.44 18.01 4.06
N SER A 418 -26.36 17.33 3.71
CA SER A 418 -26.12 16.88 2.33
C SER A 418 -25.48 15.50 2.34
N THR A 419 -25.82 14.70 1.33
CA THR A 419 -25.25 13.35 1.13
C THR A 419 -24.57 13.18 -0.22
N PRO A 420 -23.48 13.94 -0.50
CA PRO A 420 -22.69 13.74 -1.71
C PRO A 420 -22.36 12.27 -1.91
N THR A 421 -22.64 11.76 -3.10
CA THR A 421 -22.28 10.40 -3.50
C THR A 421 -21.44 10.48 -4.77
N SER A 422 -20.22 9.96 -4.70
CA SER A 422 -19.25 10.03 -5.78
C SER A 422 -18.80 8.65 -6.20
N LEU A 423 -18.69 8.44 -7.51
CA LEU A 423 -18.20 7.21 -8.13
C LEU A 423 -17.06 7.57 -9.08
N PHE A 424 -15.96 6.84 -8.98
CA PHE A 424 -14.80 7.01 -9.83
C PHE A 424 -14.44 5.67 -10.45
N PHE A 425 -14.53 5.59 -11.78
CA PHE A 425 -14.01 4.48 -12.54
C PHE A 425 -12.59 4.80 -12.98
N SER A 426 -11.61 4.11 -12.37
CA SER A 426 -10.19 4.35 -12.56
C SER A 426 -9.56 3.28 -13.46
N TYR A 427 -8.67 3.72 -14.34
CA TYR A 427 -7.76 2.91 -15.14
C TYR A 427 -6.31 3.23 -14.73
N PHE A 428 -5.46 2.22 -14.64
CA PHE A 428 -4.04 2.33 -14.30
C PHE A 428 -3.19 1.96 -15.54
N PRO A 429 -2.87 2.93 -16.44
CA PRO A 429 -2.05 2.66 -17.62
C PRO A 429 -0.66 2.12 -17.27
N ASN A 430 -0.13 2.58 -16.14
CA ASN A 430 1.13 2.12 -15.56
C ASN A 430 1.11 2.43 -14.06
N TYR A 431 2.15 1.99 -13.37
CA TYR A 431 2.25 2.13 -11.92
C TYR A 431 2.31 3.58 -11.41
N LYS A 432 2.74 4.57 -12.22
CA LYS A 432 2.82 5.99 -11.81
C LYS A 432 1.55 6.78 -12.08
N SER A 433 0.63 6.23 -12.88
CA SER A 433 -0.43 7.00 -13.51
C SER A 433 -1.79 6.40 -13.23
N THR A 434 -2.78 7.25 -12.98
CA THR A 434 -4.20 6.87 -12.96
C THR A 434 -4.95 7.83 -13.87
N LEU A 435 -5.83 7.29 -14.69
CA LEU A 435 -6.85 8.06 -15.39
C LEU A 435 -8.20 7.64 -14.82
N TYR A 436 -9.10 8.57 -14.62
CA TYR A 436 -10.43 8.23 -14.11
C TYR A 436 -11.52 9.04 -14.78
N ALA A 437 -12.70 8.41 -14.88
CA ALA A 437 -13.96 9.10 -15.09
C ALA A 437 -14.69 9.17 -13.74
N GLN A 438 -15.34 10.29 -13.46
CA GLN A 438 -16.06 10.49 -12.21
C GLN A 438 -17.51 10.90 -12.45
N PHE A 439 -18.38 10.46 -11.57
CA PHE A 439 -19.77 10.88 -11.45
C PHE A 439 -20.02 11.29 -10.00
N GLN A 440 -20.78 12.36 -9.78
CA GLN A 440 -21.21 12.76 -8.45
C GLN A 440 -22.64 13.26 -8.48
N PHE A 441 -23.42 12.88 -7.46
CA PHE A 441 -24.74 13.41 -7.18
C PHE A 441 -24.75 13.99 -5.76
N VAL A 442 -25.25 15.21 -5.60
CA VAL A 442 -25.20 15.95 -4.33
C VAL A 442 -26.59 16.47 -4.00
N PRO A 443 -27.40 15.72 -3.23
CA PRO A 443 -28.63 16.23 -2.66
C PRO A 443 -28.32 17.11 -1.45
N ILE A 444 -29.01 18.24 -1.36
CA ILE A 444 -28.93 19.23 -0.27
C ILE A 444 -30.31 19.33 0.35
N LEU A 445 -30.40 18.89 1.59
CA LEU A 445 -31.61 18.81 2.39
C LEU A 445 -31.68 20.01 3.33
N THR A 446 -32.63 20.88 3.01
CA THR A 446 -33.00 22.10 3.75
C THR A 446 -34.52 22.29 3.62
N ALA A 447 -35.04 23.42 4.10
CA ALA A 447 -36.40 23.89 3.88
C ALA A 447 -36.67 24.16 2.39
N PHE A 448 -35.63 24.39 1.60
CA PHE A 448 -35.66 24.54 0.15
C PHE A 448 -34.70 23.53 -0.49
N PRO A 449 -35.09 22.24 -0.59
CA PRO A 449 -34.22 21.19 -1.08
C PRO A 449 -33.72 21.48 -2.49
N SER A 450 -32.45 21.18 -2.72
CA SER A 450 -31.82 21.33 -4.03
C SER A 450 -30.84 20.19 -4.28
N TYR A 451 -30.42 20.02 -5.52
CA TYR A 451 -29.38 19.08 -5.88
C TYR A 451 -28.58 19.56 -7.07
N PHE A 452 -27.40 18.97 -7.25
CA PHE A 452 -26.71 18.98 -8.52
C PHE A 452 -26.11 17.61 -8.82
N ALA A 453 -25.88 17.35 -10.10
CA ALA A 453 -25.14 16.21 -10.61
C ALA A 453 -24.04 16.69 -11.55
N GLN A 454 -22.87 16.08 -11.40
CA GLN A 454 -21.71 16.39 -12.23
C GLN A 454 -21.00 15.13 -12.70
N THR A 455 -20.38 15.25 -13.87
CA THR A 455 -19.55 14.20 -14.45
C THR A 455 -18.25 14.81 -14.96
N GLY A 456 -17.20 14.00 -15.02
CA GLY A 456 -15.90 14.53 -15.38
C GLY A 456 -14.85 13.45 -15.59
N PHE A 457 -13.64 13.92 -15.83
CA PHE A 457 -12.47 13.08 -15.97
C PHE A 457 -11.28 13.74 -15.28
N GLY A 458 -10.32 12.93 -14.89
CA GLY A 458 -9.11 13.40 -14.27
C GLY A 458 -8.01 12.36 -14.31
N GLY A 459 -6.89 12.73 -13.72
CA GLY A 459 -5.77 11.84 -13.60
C GLY A 459 -4.86 12.19 -12.45
N LYS A 460 -4.12 11.18 -12.01
CA LYS A 460 -3.10 11.25 -10.97
C LYS A 460 -1.78 10.81 -11.56
N TYR A 461 -0.70 11.47 -11.16
CA TYR A 461 0.64 11.10 -11.58
C TYR A 461 1.64 11.21 -10.42
N GLN A 462 2.51 10.20 -10.30
CA GLN A 462 3.60 10.19 -9.33
C GLN A 462 4.80 10.96 -9.89
N LEU A 463 5.02 12.18 -9.39
CA LEU A 463 6.16 13.02 -9.79
C LEU A 463 7.48 12.49 -9.20
N PHE A 464 7.49 12.23 -7.89
CA PHE A 464 8.62 11.68 -7.13
C PHE A 464 8.11 10.58 -6.19
N PRO A 465 8.95 9.69 -5.62
CA PRO A 465 8.47 8.62 -4.75
C PRO A 465 7.52 9.05 -3.64
N GLN A 466 7.66 10.27 -3.11
CA GLN A 466 6.83 10.82 -2.04
C GLN A 466 5.76 11.80 -2.52
N LEU A 467 5.87 12.34 -3.75
CA LEU A 467 5.03 13.44 -4.25
C LEU A 467 4.18 13.02 -5.46
N GLN A 468 2.89 13.25 -5.35
CA GLN A 468 1.87 13.03 -6.37
C GLN A 468 1.24 14.37 -6.78
N ILE A 469 0.84 14.45 -8.04
CA ILE A 469 -0.05 15.48 -8.57
C ILE A 469 -1.37 14.84 -9.05
N GLU A 470 -2.45 15.59 -8.97
CA GLU A 470 -3.76 15.24 -9.46
C GLU A 470 -4.37 16.44 -10.20
N ALA A 471 -5.02 16.21 -11.33
CA ALA A 471 -5.81 17.22 -12.02
C ALA A 471 -7.11 16.62 -12.53
N SER A 472 -8.21 17.38 -12.45
CA SER A 472 -9.49 16.94 -12.99
C SER A 472 -10.37 18.08 -13.45
N TYR A 473 -11.31 17.74 -14.33
CA TYR A 473 -12.35 18.61 -14.84
C TYR A 473 -13.71 17.94 -14.63
N THR A 474 -14.70 18.72 -14.22
CA THR A 474 -16.10 18.27 -14.17
C THR A 474 -17.04 19.31 -14.75
N ASN A 475 -18.16 18.83 -15.29
CA ASN A 475 -19.26 19.67 -15.75
C ASN A 475 -20.55 19.30 -15.01
N PHE A 476 -21.28 20.32 -14.57
CA PHE A 476 -22.59 20.18 -13.94
C PHE A 476 -23.62 20.04 -15.05
N PHE A 477 -24.19 18.84 -15.19
CA PHE A 477 -25.10 18.53 -16.30
C PHE A 477 -26.57 18.52 -15.85
N ALA A 478 -26.84 18.49 -14.55
CA ALA A 478 -28.18 18.59 -14.00
C ALA A 478 -28.14 19.24 -12.61
N GLY A 479 -29.23 19.88 -12.22
CA GLY A 479 -29.45 20.41 -10.88
C GLY A 479 -30.80 21.09 -10.79
N ASN A 480 -31.16 21.56 -9.61
CA ASN A 480 -32.31 22.44 -9.42
C ASN A 480 -31.98 23.51 -8.37
N SER A 481 -32.33 24.77 -8.62
CA SER A 481 -31.93 25.89 -7.75
C SER A 481 -30.42 25.89 -7.43
N GLN A 482 -29.61 25.59 -8.43
CA GLN A 482 -28.16 25.45 -8.28
C GLN A 482 -27.42 26.08 -9.47
N GLY A 483 -26.17 26.44 -9.23
CA GLY A 483 -25.31 26.93 -10.30
C GLY A 483 -25.06 25.87 -11.37
N ALA A 484 -25.08 26.29 -12.64
CA ALA A 484 -24.74 25.45 -13.77
C ALA A 484 -23.36 25.86 -14.30
N GLY A 485 -22.34 25.09 -13.92
CA GLY A 485 -20.95 25.43 -14.19
C GLY A 485 -20.05 24.21 -14.34
N ALA A 486 -18.76 24.45 -14.12
CA ALA A 486 -17.72 23.44 -14.19
C ALA A 486 -16.74 23.60 -13.04
N THR A 487 -16.04 22.51 -12.70
CA THR A 487 -14.89 22.58 -11.80
C THR A 487 -13.59 22.22 -12.51
N PHE A 488 -12.52 22.89 -12.09
CA PHE A 488 -11.15 22.59 -12.46
C PHE A 488 -10.37 22.36 -11.17
N ASN A 489 -9.86 21.15 -10.99
CA ASN A 489 -9.20 20.74 -9.76
C ASN A 489 -7.72 20.51 -9.98
N LEU A 490 -6.92 20.89 -8.99
CA LEU A 490 -5.50 20.61 -8.93
C LEU A 490 -5.10 20.20 -7.51
N GLY A 491 -4.63 18.97 -7.36
CA GLY A 491 -4.19 18.39 -6.10
C GLY A 491 -2.69 18.12 -6.09
N LEU A 492 -2.05 18.41 -4.96
CA LEU A 492 -0.71 17.94 -4.62
C LEU A 492 -0.80 17.09 -3.36
N ARG A 493 -0.11 15.96 -3.35
CA ARG A 493 -0.10 15.05 -2.22
C ARG A 493 1.31 14.56 -1.94
N PHE A 494 1.77 14.80 -0.74
CA PHE A 494 3.05 14.32 -0.22
C PHE A 494 2.79 13.27 0.86
N ILE A 495 3.47 12.13 0.78
CA ILE A 495 3.44 11.09 1.82
C ILE A 495 4.88 10.78 2.21
N SER A 496 5.19 10.88 3.51
CA SER A 496 6.47 10.42 4.03
C SER A 496 6.46 8.88 4.07
N LEU A 497 7.39 8.27 3.35
CA LEU A 497 7.55 6.82 3.30
C LEU A 497 8.16 6.27 4.58
#